data_AF-A0AAW5MIL2-F1
#
_entry.id   AF-A0AAW5MIL2-F1
#
_cell.length_a   1.000
_cell.length_b   1.000
_cell.length_c   1.000
_cell.angle_alpha   90.00
_cell.angle_beta   90.00
_cell.angle_gamma   90.00
#
_symmetry.space_group_name_H-M   'P 1'
#
loop_
_entity.id
_entity.type
_entity.pdbx_description
1 polymer ?
#
loop_
_entity_poly.entity_id
_entity_poly.type
_entity_poly.pdbx_seq_one_letter_code
_entity_poly.pdbx_strand_id
1 'polypeptide(L)'
;MNSELRFERWLKVSIGLIRFEPFLMSLVQNLGEMDANLCKIDFELVQKYKNGGDANNDYDLIQRHLTHSYLWILGAYEVVRTLTQLLKEQKSDDPVVVLHRFQAARTRFARLRIPLAKLEPARDYKKTDFQIAYPGFDYDVGIAWQVNEDMVISRQELSDLFLDTLEFMRTLKINRSVGSISEA
;
A
#
# COMPACT_ATOMS: atom_id res chain seq x y z
N MET A 1 9.00 -14.12 -5.48
CA MET A 1 7.66 -13.56 -5.80
C MET A 1 7.59 -13.27 -7.30
N ASN A 2 6.50 -13.59 -7.99
CA ASN A 2 6.36 -13.29 -9.42
C ASN A 2 5.82 -11.85 -9.59
N SER A 3 6.68 -10.94 -10.02
CA SER A 3 6.35 -9.51 -10.22
C SER A 3 5.28 -9.30 -11.29
N GLU A 4 5.24 -10.12 -12.34
CA GLU A 4 4.25 -10.02 -13.42
C GLU A 4 2.85 -10.34 -12.89
N LEU A 5 2.70 -11.42 -12.12
CA LEU A 5 1.42 -11.78 -11.49
C LEU A 5 0.95 -10.69 -10.52
N ARG A 6 1.88 -10.07 -9.79
CA ARG A 6 1.54 -8.97 -8.87
C ARG A 6 1.08 -7.72 -9.62
N PHE A 7 1.78 -7.33 -10.68
CA PHE A 7 1.38 -6.18 -11.49
C PHE A 7 0.03 -6.42 -12.19
N GLU A 8 -0.25 -7.64 -12.65
CA GLU A 8 -1.53 -8.00 -13.23
C GLU A 8 -2.71 -7.77 -12.26
N ARG A 9 -2.53 -8.06 -10.96
CA ARG A 9 -3.53 -7.76 -9.93
C ARG A 9 -3.81 -6.25 -9.86
N TRP A 10 -2.76 -5.42 -9.87
CA TRP A 10 -2.88 -3.96 -9.91
C TRP A 10 -3.62 -3.45 -11.15
N LEU A 11 -3.31 -4.00 -12.33
CA LEU A 11 -4.01 -3.66 -13.58
C LEU A 11 -5.52 -3.97 -13.48
N LYS A 12 -5.88 -5.15 -12.95
CA LYS A 12 -7.27 -5.58 -12.84
C LYS A 12 -8.10 -4.67 -11.94
N VAL A 13 -7.50 -4.19 -10.84
CA VAL A 13 -8.21 -3.31 -9.91
C VAL A 13 -8.27 -1.86 -10.37
N SER A 14 -7.25 -1.36 -11.09
CA SER A 14 -7.18 0.04 -11.49
C SER A 14 -8.23 0.43 -12.53
N ILE A 15 -8.63 -0.51 -13.41
CA ILE A 15 -9.66 -0.29 -14.44
C ILE A 15 -10.96 0.24 -13.81
N GLY A 16 -11.34 -0.31 -12.64
CA GLY A 16 -12.56 0.09 -11.95
C GLY A 16 -12.52 1.50 -11.36
N LEU A 17 -11.35 2.14 -11.30
CA LEU A 17 -11.15 3.45 -10.68
C LEU A 17 -11.51 4.62 -11.58
N ILE A 18 -11.66 4.39 -12.90
CA ILE A 18 -12.06 5.42 -13.86
C ILE A 18 -13.39 6.09 -13.51
N ARG A 19 -14.27 5.36 -12.80
CA ARG A 19 -15.58 5.86 -12.33
C ARG A 19 -15.48 6.93 -11.26
N PHE A 20 -14.37 6.98 -10.53
CA PHE A 20 -14.13 7.96 -9.49
C PHE A 20 -13.48 9.21 -10.08
N GLU A 21 -12.36 9.01 -10.77
CA GLU A 21 -11.62 10.06 -11.47
C GLU A 21 -10.83 9.43 -12.63
N PRO A 22 -10.88 9.95 -13.87
CA PRO A 22 -10.24 9.32 -15.03
C PRO A 22 -8.74 9.07 -14.87
N PHE A 23 -8.03 9.99 -14.20
CA PHE A 23 -6.58 9.91 -14.01
C PHE A 23 -6.15 8.91 -12.93
N LEU A 24 -7.05 8.43 -12.07
CA LEU A 24 -6.69 7.47 -11.02
C LEU A 24 -6.29 6.11 -11.59
N MET A 25 -6.85 5.71 -12.73
CA MET A 25 -6.51 4.43 -13.36
C MET A 25 -5.01 4.36 -13.69
N SER A 26 -4.50 5.32 -14.48
CA SER A 26 -3.09 5.34 -14.88
C SER A 26 -2.15 5.55 -13.69
N LEU A 27 -2.53 6.39 -12.74
CA LEU A 27 -1.76 6.61 -11.51
C LEU A 27 -1.60 5.31 -10.71
N VAL A 28 -2.68 4.55 -10.50
CA VAL A 28 -2.64 3.29 -9.75
C VAL A 28 -1.90 2.19 -10.53
N GLN A 29 -1.95 2.19 -11.86
CA GLN A 29 -1.12 1.29 -12.67
C GLN A 29 0.37 1.57 -12.45
N ASN A 30 0.79 2.84 -12.53
CA ASN A 30 2.19 3.22 -12.28
C ASN A 30 2.64 2.87 -10.85
N LEU A 31 1.79 3.12 -9.84
CA LEU A 31 2.06 2.69 -8.46
C LEU A 31 2.14 1.16 -8.33
N GLY A 32 1.33 0.42 -9.09
CA GLY A 32 1.34 -1.04 -9.09
C GLY A 32 2.57 -1.64 -9.75
N GLU A 33 3.08 -1.02 -10.82
CA GLU A 33 4.36 -1.40 -11.43
C GLU A 33 5.53 -1.14 -10.47
N MET A 34 5.55 0.05 -9.87
CA MET A 34 6.54 0.40 -8.85
C MET A 34 6.49 -0.59 -7.68
N ASP A 35 5.29 -0.92 -7.19
CA ASP A 35 5.11 -1.90 -6.13
C ASP A 35 5.65 -3.29 -6.50
N ALA A 36 5.34 -3.79 -7.70
CA ALA A 36 5.80 -5.09 -8.18
C ALA A 36 7.33 -5.16 -8.23
N ASN A 37 7.98 -4.09 -8.69
CA ASN A 37 9.44 -3.97 -8.71
C ASN A 37 10.02 -3.90 -7.30
N LEU A 38 9.44 -3.09 -6.40
CA LEU A 38 9.91 -2.99 -5.02
C LEU A 38 9.80 -4.33 -4.29
N CYS A 39 8.67 -5.02 -4.46
CA CYS A 39 8.41 -6.36 -3.95
C CYS A 39 9.45 -7.39 -4.42
N LYS A 40 9.85 -7.31 -5.69
CA LYS A 40 10.88 -8.18 -6.25
C LYS A 40 12.24 -7.91 -5.60
N ILE A 41 12.63 -6.64 -5.46
CA ILE A 41 13.90 -6.24 -4.83
C ILE A 41 13.91 -6.64 -3.35
N ASP A 42 12.81 -6.40 -2.62
CA ASP A 42 12.65 -6.83 -1.22
C ASP A 42 12.94 -8.34 -1.09
N PHE A 43 12.31 -9.15 -1.94
CA PHE A 43 12.52 -10.60 -1.97
C PHE A 43 13.97 -10.98 -2.26
N GLU A 44 14.59 -10.37 -3.28
CA GLU A 44 15.97 -10.67 -3.69
C GLU A 44 16.98 -10.33 -2.57
N LEU A 45 16.84 -9.17 -1.94
CA LEU A 45 17.70 -8.75 -0.82
C LEU A 45 17.52 -9.64 0.41
N VAL A 46 16.28 -9.96 0.77
CA VAL A 46 15.98 -10.90 1.87
C VAL A 46 16.64 -12.25 1.62
N GLN A 47 16.50 -12.82 0.42
CA GLN A 47 17.14 -14.09 0.08
C GLN A 47 18.67 -13.99 0.11
N LYS A 48 19.24 -12.89 -0.42
CA LYS A 48 20.69 -12.66 -0.40
C LYS A 48 21.25 -12.68 1.02
N TYR A 49 20.61 -11.98 1.95
CA TYR A 49 21.11 -11.87 3.32
C TYR A 49 20.81 -13.10 4.17
N LYS A 50 19.69 -13.80 3.92
CA LYS A 50 19.45 -15.13 4.51
C LYS A 50 20.52 -16.14 4.11
N ASN A 51 21.13 -15.99 2.93
CA ASN A 51 22.20 -16.83 2.43
C ASN A 51 23.61 -16.32 2.78
N GLY A 52 23.74 -15.48 3.82
CA GLY A 52 25.04 -15.02 4.33
C GLY A 52 25.62 -13.79 3.64
N GLY A 53 24.84 -13.10 2.78
CA GLY A 53 25.22 -11.79 2.26
C GLY A 53 25.24 -10.72 3.37
N ASP A 54 26.07 -9.69 3.19
CA ASP A 54 26.22 -8.58 4.15
C ASP A 54 25.54 -7.31 3.62
N ALA A 55 24.54 -6.83 4.37
CA ALA A 55 23.79 -5.61 4.06
C ALA A 55 24.68 -4.36 4.00
N ASN A 56 25.82 -4.34 4.71
CA ASN A 56 26.75 -3.21 4.67
C ASN A 56 27.40 -3.06 3.28
N ASN A 57 27.60 -4.16 2.55
CA ASN A 57 28.14 -4.12 1.19
C ASN A 57 27.14 -3.58 0.16
N ASP A 58 25.85 -3.56 0.50
CA ASP A 58 24.77 -3.11 -0.36
C ASP A 58 24.11 -1.82 0.15
N TYR A 59 24.80 -1.06 1.02
CA TYR A 59 24.24 0.12 1.68
C TYR A 59 23.57 1.10 0.68
N ASP A 60 24.25 1.48 -0.40
CA ASP A 60 23.70 2.40 -1.42
C ASP A 60 22.49 1.83 -2.17
N LEU A 61 22.44 0.51 -2.34
CA LEU A 61 21.28 -0.15 -2.93
C LEU A 61 20.10 -0.10 -1.96
N ILE A 62 20.31 -0.41 -0.68
CA ILE A 62 19.28 -0.34 0.36
C ILE A 62 18.76 1.09 0.51
N GLN A 63 19.62 2.10 0.54
CA GLN A 63 19.20 3.50 0.71
C GLN A 63 18.34 4.02 -0.47
N ARG A 64 18.71 3.68 -1.71
CA ARG A 64 17.89 4.00 -2.88
C ARG A 64 16.56 3.26 -2.86
N HIS A 65 16.58 1.97 -2.49
CA HIS A 65 15.38 1.15 -2.37
C HIS A 65 14.44 1.66 -1.27
N LEU A 66 14.98 2.10 -0.14
CA LEU A 66 14.25 2.77 0.94
C LEU A 66 13.61 4.09 0.46
N THR A 67 14.34 4.90 -0.31
CA THR A 67 13.82 6.16 -0.87
C THR A 67 12.63 5.90 -1.81
N HIS A 68 12.73 4.92 -2.70
CA HIS A 68 11.60 4.53 -3.55
C HIS A 68 10.42 4.00 -2.72
N SER A 69 10.70 3.23 -1.67
CA SER A 69 9.67 2.72 -0.77
C SER A 69 8.91 3.86 -0.06
N TYR A 70 9.61 4.92 0.35
CA TYR A 70 8.98 6.13 0.87
C TYR A 70 8.06 6.82 -0.14
N LEU A 71 8.54 7.03 -1.36
CA LEU A 71 7.76 7.67 -2.42
C LEU A 71 6.52 6.85 -2.77
N TRP A 72 6.65 5.52 -2.76
CA TRP A 72 5.53 4.61 -2.96
C TRP A 72 4.49 4.74 -1.84
N ILE A 73 4.90 4.71 -0.57
CA ILE A 73 4.01 4.87 0.59
C ILE A 73 3.27 6.21 0.52
N LEU A 74 3.96 7.29 0.16
CA LEU A 74 3.37 8.62 -0.02
C LEU A 74 2.26 8.58 -1.08
N GLY A 75 2.57 8.08 -2.27
CA GLY A 75 1.61 8.00 -3.38
C GLY A 75 0.41 7.11 -3.05
N ALA A 76 0.67 5.91 -2.55
CA ALA A 76 -0.36 4.96 -2.15
C ALA A 76 -1.29 5.52 -1.07
N TYR A 77 -0.73 6.18 -0.05
CA TYR A 77 -1.53 6.83 0.98
C TYR A 77 -2.47 7.89 0.38
N GLU A 78 -1.97 8.76 -0.50
CA GLU A 78 -2.78 9.83 -1.08
C GLU A 78 -3.92 9.28 -1.94
N VAL A 79 -3.69 8.16 -2.65
CA VAL A 79 -4.77 7.46 -3.37
C VAL A 79 -5.79 6.90 -2.38
N VAL A 80 -5.36 6.18 -1.35
CA VAL A 80 -6.26 5.63 -0.31
C VAL A 80 -7.08 6.74 0.36
N ARG A 81 -6.44 7.86 0.70
CA ARG A 81 -7.12 9.03 1.28
C ARG A 81 -8.16 9.61 0.33
N THR A 82 -7.79 9.79 -0.93
CA THR A 82 -8.68 10.36 -1.97
C THR A 82 -9.89 9.45 -2.20
N LEU A 83 -9.67 8.14 -2.40
CA LEU A 83 -10.78 7.18 -2.56
C LEU A 83 -11.68 7.12 -1.31
N THR A 84 -11.09 7.15 -0.11
CA THR A 84 -11.87 7.23 1.13
C THR A 84 -12.78 8.45 1.16
N GLN A 85 -12.29 9.60 0.68
CA GLN A 85 -13.08 10.83 0.63
C GLN A 85 -14.20 10.73 -0.41
N LEU A 86 -13.92 10.27 -1.62
CA LEU A 86 -14.93 10.11 -2.68
C LEU A 86 -16.05 9.14 -2.27
N LEU A 87 -15.70 8.04 -1.59
CA LEU A 87 -16.68 7.09 -1.03
C LEU A 87 -17.56 7.73 0.05
N LYS A 88 -16.99 8.59 0.91
CA LYS A 88 -17.76 9.32 1.94
C LYS A 88 -18.73 10.34 1.35
N GLU A 89 -18.33 11.00 0.28
CA GLU A 89 -19.13 11.99 -0.44
C GLU A 89 -20.23 11.33 -1.30
N GLN A 90 -20.43 10.00 -1.19
CA GLN A 90 -21.39 9.21 -1.96
C GLN A 90 -21.23 9.37 -3.48
N LYS A 91 -19.99 9.60 -3.94
CA LYS A 91 -19.65 9.65 -5.38
C LYS A 91 -19.55 8.25 -6.00
N SER A 92 -19.95 7.21 -5.28
CA SER A 92 -20.19 5.88 -5.85
C SER A 92 -21.37 5.20 -5.18
N ASP A 93 -21.87 4.17 -5.85
CA ASP A 93 -22.91 3.26 -5.37
C ASP A 93 -22.33 2.07 -4.59
N ASP A 94 -21.07 2.15 -4.12
CA ASP A 94 -20.42 1.07 -3.38
C ASP A 94 -21.07 0.89 -1.99
N PRO A 95 -21.19 -0.35 -1.49
CA PRO A 95 -21.78 -0.58 -0.18
C PRO A 95 -20.89 0.00 0.94
N VAL A 96 -21.50 0.38 2.07
CA VAL A 96 -20.80 1.01 3.22
C VAL A 96 -19.58 0.23 3.73
N VAL A 97 -19.59 -1.10 3.57
CA VAL A 97 -18.45 -1.96 3.94
C VAL A 97 -17.16 -1.63 3.16
N VAL A 98 -17.28 -1.15 1.91
CA VAL A 98 -16.14 -0.68 1.12
C VAL A 98 -15.52 0.56 1.77
N LEU A 99 -16.35 1.54 2.16
CA LEU A 99 -15.89 2.71 2.88
C LEU A 99 -15.16 2.33 4.18
N HIS A 100 -15.70 1.41 4.97
CA HIS A 100 -15.06 0.95 6.21
C HIS A 100 -13.68 0.33 5.96
N ARG A 101 -13.53 -0.48 4.90
CA ARG A 101 -12.23 -1.05 4.49
C ARG A 101 -11.22 0.03 4.12
N PHE A 102 -11.63 1.01 3.32
CA PHE A 102 -10.77 2.15 2.97
C PHE A 102 -10.37 2.99 4.18
N GLN A 103 -11.29 3.21 5.13
CA GLN A 103 -10.96 3.89 6.39
C GLN A 103 -9.94 3.13 7.22
N ALA A 104 -10.08 1.81 7.33
CA ALA A 104 -9.11 0.96 8.04
C ALA A 104 -7.73 1.00 7.36
N ALA A 105 -7.68 0.85 6.04
CA ALA A 105 -6.44 0.96 5.26
C ALA A 105 -5.77 2.34 5.46
N ARG A 106 -6.54 3.42 5.34
CA ARG A 106 -6.07 4.79 5.57
C ARG A 106 -5.48 4.96 6.97
N THR A 107 -6.12 4.40 7.99
CA THR A 107 -5.64 4.45 9.38
C THR A 107 -4.32 3.69 9.54
N ARG A 108 -4.15 2.54 8.88
CA ARG A 108 -2.90 1.78 8.93
C ARG A 108 -1.76 2.54 8.26
N PHE A 109 -1.97 3.05 7.04
CA PHE A 109 -0.96 3.87 6.36
C PHE A 109 -0.64 5.16 7.11
N ALA A 110 -1.60 5.76 7.83
CA ALA A 110 -1.38 7.01 8.57
C ALA A 110 -0.25 6.91 9.62
N ARG A 111 0.10 5.70 10.05
CA ARG A 111 1.24 5.46 10.95
C ARG A 111 2.59 5.66 10.26
N LEU A 112 2.67 5.41 8.95
CA LEU A 112 3.88 5.61 8.14
C LEU A 112 3.85 6.84 7.24
N ARG A 113 2.70 7.51 7.05
CA ARG A 113 2.54 8.69 6.19
C ARG A 113 3.47 9.86 6.56
N ILE A 114 4.09 9.79 7.73
CA ILE A 114 4.60 10.95 8.41
C ILE A 114 6.06 11.31 8.07
N PRO A 115 7.04 10.41 7.86
CA PRO A 115 8.47 10.77 7.85
C PRO A 115 8.90 11.86 6.83
N LEU A 116 8.14 12.13 5.77
CA LEU A 116 8.47 13.17 4.78
C LEU A 116 7.58 14.44 4.84
N ALA A 117 6.43 14.40 5.51
CA ALA A 117 5.46 15.50 5.50
C ALA A 117 5.20 16.12 6.88
N LYS A 118 5.44 15.37 7.97
CA LYS A 118 5.36 15.86 9.36
C LYS A 118 6.40 15.11 10.21
N LEU A 119 6.93 15.70 11.28
CA LEU A 119 7.87 15.00 12.16
C LEU A 119 7.20 14.69 13.52
N GLU A 120 6.00 14.12 13.46
CA GLU A 120 5.17 13.78 14.62
C GLU A 120 4.34 12.50 14.38
N PRO A 121 3.97 11.72 15.41
CA PRO A 121 3.08 10.58 15.23
C PRO A 121 1.65 11.01 14.85
N ALA A 122 0.91 10.11 14.21
CA ALA A 122 -0.50 10.35 13.88
C ALA A 122 -1.30 10.63 15.16
N ARG A 123 -2.33 11.49 15.07
CA ARG A 123 -3.09 11.98 16.24
C ARG A 123 -3.54 10.85 17.17
N ASP A 124 -4.02 9.75 16.58
CA ASP A 124 -4.56 8.60 17.32
C ASP A 124 -3.46 7.74 17.97
N TYR A 125 -2.19 7.94 17.59
CA TYR A 125 -1.02 7.16 18.02
C TYR A 125 0.01 7.98 18.81
N LYS A 126 -0.30 9.23 19.19
CA LYS A 126 0.63 10.11 19.93
C LYS A 126 1.15 9.53 21.25
N LYS A 127 0.45 8.56 21.83
CA LYS A 127 0.82 7.92 23.11
C LYS A 127 1.60 6.62 22.94
N THR A 128 1.58 6.02 21.75
CA THR A 128 2.07 4.65 21.52
C THR A 128 3.20 4.57 20.51
N ASP A 129 3.31 5.54 19.62
CA ASP A 129 4.28 5.53 18.53
C ASP A 129 5.42 6.50 18.85
N PHE A 130 6.60 6.19 18.31
CA PHE A 130 7.76 7.07 18.35
C PHE A 130 7.47 8.39 17.63
N GLN A 131 8.33 9.39 17.85
CA GLN A 131 8.18 10.70 17.20
C GLN A 131 8.20 10.58 15.66
N ILE A 132 9.03 9.67 15.16
CA ILE A 132 9.07 9.25 13.75
C ILE A 132 9.06 7.73 13.68
N ALA A 133 8.53 7.18 12.59
CA ALA A 133 8.71 5.77 12.27
C ALA A 133 10.16 5.58 11.77
N TYR A 134 10.92 4.71 12.42
CA TYR A 134 12.33 4.50 12.07
C TYR A 134 12.43 3.50 10.91
N PRO A 135 12.94 3.92 9.74
CA PRO A 135 13.13 3.02 8.61
C PRO A 135 14.30 2.07 8.86
N GLY A 136 14.21 0.87 8.28
CA GLY A 136 15.30 -0.09 8.28
C GLY A 136 15.08 -1.18 7.24
N PHE A 137 16.05 -2.09 7.20
CA PHE A 137 15.94 -3.33 6.47
C PHE A 137 15.67 -4.46 7.47
N ASP A 138 14.54 -5.14 7.31
CA ASP A 138 14.17 -6.33 8.06
C ASP A 138 14.57 -7.57 7.27
N TYR A 139 15.26 -8.51 7.92
CA TYR A 139 15.81 -9.69 7.27
C TYR A 139 14.76 -10.71 6.83
N ASP A 140 13.51 -10.57 7.25
CA ASP A 140 12.40 -11.44 6.84
C ASP A 140 11.50 -10.81 5.79
N VAL A 141 11.30 -9.50 5.85
CA VAL A 141 10.28 -8.81 5.02
C VAL A 141 10.81 -7.68 4.14
N GLY A 142 12.10 -7.34 4.20
CA GLY A 142 12.71 -6.28 3.40
C GLY A 142 12.52 -4.89 4.02
N ILE A 143 12.19 -3.88 3.22
CA ILE A 143 12.06 -2.51 3.75
C ILE A 143 10.88 -2.40 4.71
N ALA A 144 11.16 -1.94 5.93
CA ALA A 144 10.18 -1.79 6.99
C ALA A 144 10.45 -0.59 7.90
N TRP A 145 9.46 -0.27 8.72
CA TRP A 145 9.50 0.82 9.69
C TRP A 145 9.13 0.32 11.07
N GLN A 146 9.99 0.58 12.03
CA GLN A 146 9.66 0.43 13.44
C GLN A 146 8.88 1.66 13.91
N VAL A 147 7.62 1.45 14.29
CA VAL A 147 6.73 2.54 14.72
C VAL A 147 6.68 2.69 16.24
N ASN A 148 6.99 1.63 16.97
CA ASN A 148 7.22 1.61 18.41
C ASN A 148 8.06 0.38 18.81
N GLU A 149 8.29 0.16 20.11
CA GLU A 149 9.14 -0.93 20.61
C GLU A 149 8.73 -2.32 20.12
N ASP A 150 7.41 -2.56 19.96
CA ASP A 150 6.85 -3.88 19.68
C ASP A 150 6.32 -4.04 18.25
N MET A 151 6.41 -3.00 17.41
CA MET A 151 5.75 -2.99 16.11
C MET A 151 6.63 -2.51 14.98
N VAL A 152 6.74 -3.39 13.99
CA VAL A 152 7.30 -3.13 12.67
C VAL A 152 6.17 -3.20 11.64
N ILE A 153 6.18 -2.28 10.68
CA ILE A 153 5.28 -2.27 9.53
C ILE A 153 6.14 -2.32 8.28
N SER A 154 5.98 -3.36 7.46
CA SER A 154 6.71 -3.46 6.20
C SER A 154 6.01 -2.69 5.08
N ARG A 155 6.78 -2.24 4.09
CA ARG A 155 6.21 -1.65 2.87
C ARG A 155 5.26 -2.65 2.18
N GLN A 156 5.66 -3.92 2.11
CA GLN A 156 4.87 -4.96 1.47
C GLN A 156 3.53 -5.17 2.19
N GLU A 157 3.48 -5.12 3.53
CA GLU A 157 2.23 -5.22 4.30
C GLU A 157 1.23 -4.12 3.88
N LEU A 158 1.68 -2.87 3.78
CA LEU A 158 0.83 -1.76 3.35
C LEU A 158 0.36 -1.92 1.91
N SER A 159 1.24 -2.46 1.05
CA SER A 159 0.92 -2.73 -0.33
C SER A 159 -0.13 -3.82 -0.51
N ASP A 160 0.03 -4.93 0.20
CA ASP A 160 -0.94 -6.02 0.23
C ASP A 160 -2.28 -5.52 0.76
N LEU A 161 -2.29 -4.76 1.86
CA LEU A 161 -3.50 -4.14 2.39
C LEU A 161 -4.21 -3.24 1.38
N PHE A 162 -3.47 -2.43 0.62
CA PHE A 162 -4.06 -1.54 -0.36
C PHE A 162 -4.63 -2.32 -1.56
N LEU A 163 -3.85 -3.25 -2.10
CA LEU A 163 -4.27 -4.09 -3.22
C LEU A 163 -5.51 -4.91 -2.86
N ASP A 164 -5.50 -5.57 -1.70
CA ASP A 164 -6.63 -6.37 -1.21
C ASP A 164 -7.88 -5.51 -0.97
N THR A 165 -7.71 -4.26 -0.52
CA THR A 165 -8.82 -3.31 -0.37
C THR A 165 -9.47 -2.99 -1.71
N LEU A 166 -8.66 -2.80 -2.76
CA LEU A 166 -9.16 -2.55 -4.11
C LEU A 166 -9.80 -3.81 -4.74
N GLU A 167 -9.21 -4.98 -4.53
CA GLU A 167 -9.76 -6.25 -5.01
C GLU A 167 -11.10 -6.56 -4.35
N PHE A 168 -11.24 -6.28 -3.06
CA PHE A 168 -12.50 -6.38 -2.34
C PHE A 168 -13.59 -5.50 -2.97
N MET A 169 -13.29 -4.22 -3.20
CA MET A 169 -14.21 -3.30 -3.87
C MET A 169 -14.60 -3.79 -5.26
N ARG A 170 -13.63 -4.25 -6.07
CA ARG A 170 -13.87 -4.78 -7.41
C ARG A 170 -14.78 -6.01 -7.39
N THR A 171 -14.50 -6.96 -6.50
CA THR A 171 -15.25 -8.23 -6.39
C THR A 171 -16.70 -7.99 -6.01
N LEU A 172 -16.95 -7.11 -5.04
CA LEU A 172 -18.32 -6.72 -4.67
C LEU A 172 -19.08 -6.09 -5.83
N LYS A 173 -18.41 -5.26 -6.64
CA LYS A 173 -19.05 -4.63 -7.80
C LYS A 173 -19.44 -5.66 -8.86
N ILE A 174 -18.54 -6.59 -9.18
CA ILE A 174 -18.80 -7.66 -10.17
C ILE A 174 -19.96 -8.55 -9.71
N ASN A 175 -19.95 -8.99 -8.46
CA ASN A 175 -20.99 -9.87 -7.93
C ASN A 175 -22.38 -9.21 -7.96
N ARG A 176 -22.44 -7.89 -7.71
CA ARG A 176 -23.69 -7.13 -7.81
C ARG A 176 -24.16 -7.00 -9.26
N SER A 177 -23.26 -6.77 -10.21
CA SER A 177 -23.61 -6.71 -11.63
C SER A 177 -24.12 -8.05 -12.16
N VAL A 178 -23.54 -9.18 -11.73
CA VAL A 178 -24.01 -10.52 -12.13
C VAL A 178 -25.37 -10.83 -11.48
N GLY A 179 -25.56 -10.52 -10.19
CA GLY A 179 -26.84 -10.73 -9.51
C GLY A 179 -28.00 -9.92 -10.11
N SER A 180 -27.73 -8.68 -10.56
CA SER A 180 -28.74 -7.86 -11.24
C SER A 180 -29.13 -8.36 -12.64
N ILE A 181 -28.28 -9.18 -13.28
CA ILE A 181 -28.57 -9.77 -14.61
C ILE A 181 -29.38 -11.06 -14.47
N SER A 182 -29.27 -11.78 -13.34
CA SER A 182 -30.06 -12.99 -13.09
C SER A 182 -31.50 -12.74 -12.61
N GLU A 183 -31.83 -11.51 -12.24
CA GLU A 183 -33.16 -11.10 -11.75
C GLU A 183 -33.96 -10.28 -12.78
N ALA A 184 -33.45 -10.11 -14.01
CA ALA A 184 -34.09 -9.39 -15.11
C ALA A 184 -34.46 -10.34 -16.26
#